data_AF-A0A2M6W3I9-F1
#
_entry.id   AF-A0A2M6W3I9-F1
#
_cell.length_a   1.000
_cell.length_b   1.000
_cell.length_c   1.000
_cell.angle_alpha   90.00
_cell.angle_beta   90.00
_cell.angle_gamma   90.00
#
_symmetry.space_group_name_H-M   'P 1'
#
loop_
_entity.id
_entity.type
_entity.pdbx_description
1 polymer ?
#
loop_
_entity_poly.entity_id
_entity_poly.type
_entity_poly.pdbx_seq_one_letter_code
_entity_poly.pdbx_strand_id
1 'polypeptide(L)'
;MKKKLFSLFKFKIIKTSRFKIIKSNLPRRHRLAYLKYKEQARVLVKIALEKYNLHYKLPYNQVRIKNCKTRWGSASKKGNLNFSYRLVYLPAHLAEYIVVHELCHLRQFNHSRNFWDLVSQTMPDYKELRKQLKKI
;
A
#
# COMPACT_ATOMS: atom_id res chain seq x y z
N MET A 1 -15.12 3.69 -41.09
CA MET A 1 -14.39 2.89 -40.08
C MET A 1 -13.63 3.84 -39.14
N LYS A 2 -14.05 3.91 -37.86
CA LYS A 2 -13.64 4.96 -36.91
C LYS A 2 -12.23 4.70 -36.37
N LYS A 3 -11.25 5.52 -36.78
CA LYS A 3 -9.99 5.75 -36.04
C LYS A 3 -10.23 6.90 -35.07
N LYS A 4 -10.47 6.61 -33.79
CA LYS A 4 -10.45 7.60 -32.69
C LYS A 4 -10.30 6.87 -31.36
N LEU A 5 -9.58 7.51 -30.44
CA LEU A 5 -9.22 7.11 -29.06
C LEU A 5 -7.94 6.28 -28.88
N PHE A 6 -6.80 6.91 -29.11
CA PHE A 6 -5.65 6.80 -28.22
C PHE A 6 -5.14 8.20 -27.87
N SER A 7 -5.95 8.90 -27.08
CA SER A 7 -5.55 10.10 -26.36
C SER A 7 -6.12 9.98 -24.96
N LEU A 8 -5.26 9.65 -24.00
CA LEU A 8 -5.29 10.07 -22.61
C LEU A 8 -4.28 9.21 -21.83
N PHE A 9 -3.45 9.90 -21.03
CA PHE A 9 -2.39 9.38 -20.14
C PHE A 9 -1.01 9.13 -20.76
N LYS A 10 -0.33 10.21 -21.14
CA LYS A 10 1.14 10.29 -21.01
C LYS A 10 1.50 10.10 -19.52
N PHE A 11 1.85 8.88 -19.13
CA PHE A 11 2.51 8.61 -17.86
C PHE A 11 3.90 9.23 -17.94
N LYS A 12 4.04 10.48 -17.49
CA LYS A 12 5.35 11.06 -17.22
C LYS A 12 5.88 10.28 -16.01
N ILE A 13 6.73 9.28 -16.26
CA ILE A 13 7.53 8.65 -15.20
C ILE A 13 8.36 9.77 -14.60
N ILE A 14 7.92 10.29 -13.46
CA ILE A 14 8.66 11.29 -12.69
C ILE A 14 9.83 10.53 -12.06
N LYS A 15 10.93 10.43 -12.81
CA LYS A 15 12.25 10.24 -12.22
C LYS A 15 12.50 11.40 -11.26
N THR A 16 12.85 11.06 -10.01
CA THR A 16 13.54 11.93 -9.05
C THR A 16 12.95 13.32 -8.84
N SER A 17 12.01 13.44 -7.89
CA SER A 17 11.87 14.67 -7.12
C SER A 17 11.24 14.33 -5.77
N ARG A 18 11.94 14.73 -4.72
CA ARG A 18 11.60 14.51 -3.31
C ARG A 18 10.14 14.89 -3.08
N PHE A 19 9.26 13.91 -2.85
CA PHE A 19 8.00 14.20 -2.17
C PHE A 19 8.38 14.77 -0.80
N LYS A 20 8.34 16.10 -0.68
CA LYS A 20 8.47 16.79 0.60
C LYS A 20 7.41 16.16 1.50
N ILE A 21 7.87 15.45 2.53
CA ILE A 21 7.03 15.02 3.63
C ILE A 21 6.33 16.30 4.12
N ILE A 22 5.04 16.43 3.84
CA ILE A 22 4.22 17.48 4.46
C ILE A 22 4.13 17.07 5.92
N LYS A 23 5.06 17.60 6.71
CA LYS A 23 5.20 17.38 8.14
C LYS A 23 4.10 18.18 8.85
N SER A 24 2.82 17.89 8.58
CA SER A 24 1.68 18.43 9.32
C SER A 24 0.38 17.77 8.83
N ASN A 25 -0.21 16.94 9.69
CA ASN A 25 -1.58 16.42 9.61
C ASN A 25 -1.95 15.66 8.32
N LEU A 26 -1.70 14.34 8.31
CA LEU A 26 -2.46 13.46 7.42
C LEU A 26 -3.95 13.84 7.54
N PRO A 27 -4.65 14.10 6.42
CA PRO A 27 -6.02 14.54 6.50
C PRO A 27 -6.82 13.52 7.30
N ARG A 28 -7.53 14.02 8.32
CA ARG A 28 -8.47 13.22 9.11
C ARG A 28 -9.43 12.53 8.13
N ARG A 29 -9.95 11.37 8.55
CA ARG A 29 -10.92 10.59 7.76
C ARG A 29 -12.01 11.52 7.20
N HIS A 30 -11.98 11.78 5.91
CA HIS A 30 -12.90 12.71 5.26
C HIS A 30 -13.50 12.06 4.02
N ARG A 31 -14.83 12.07 3.91
CA ARG A 31 -15.54 11.35 2.84
C ARG A 31 -15.13 11.84 1.45
N LEU A 32 -15.01 13.15 1.25
CA LEU A 32 -14.60 13.73 -0.04
C LEU A 32 -13.17 13.35 -0.41
N ALA A 33 -12.24 13.35 0.57
CA ALA A 33 -10.87 12.93 0.33
C ALA A 33 -10.80 11.44 -0.04
N TYR A 34 -11.57 10.59 0.64
CA TYR A 34 -11.69 9.18 0.28
C TYR A 34 -12.20 9.00 -1.16
N LEU A 35 -13.28 9.68 -1.54
CA LEU A 35 -13.83 9.58 -2.91
C LEU A 35 -12.83 10.07 -3.96
N LYS A 36 -12.09 11.14 -3.68
CA LYS A 36 -11.07 11.70 -4.57
C LYS A 36 -9.87 10.79 -4.76
N TYR A 37 -9.39 10.14 -3.70
CA TYR A 37 -8.08 9.48 -3.70
C TYR A 37 -8.12 7.94 -3.61
N LYS A 38 -9.29 7.32 -3.43
CA LYS A 38 -9.40 5.84 -3.36
C LYS A 38 -8.84 5.13 -4.59
N GLU A 39 -8.99 5.70 -5.78
CA GLU A 39 -8.51 5.10 -7.03
C GLU A 39 -6.98 5.17 -7.12
N GLN A 40 -6.38 6.28 -6.70
CA GLN A 40 -4.93 6.42 -6.62
C GLN A 40 -4.33 5.42 -5.61
N ALA A 41 -4.97 5.26 -4.45
CA ALA A 41 -4.57 4.26 -3.47
C ALA A 41 -4.65 2.83 -4.04
N ARG A 42 -5.69 2.53 -4.83
CA ARG A 42 -5.84 1.23 -5.48
C ARG A 42 -4.74 0.94 -6.48
N VAL A 43 -4.37 1.93 -7.31
CA VAL A 43 -3.25 1.78 -8.25
C VAL A 43 -1.94 1.54 -7.51
N LEU A 44 -1.65 2.33 -6.47
CA LEU A 44 -0.45 2.16 -5.63
C LEU A 44 -0.39 0.74 -5.03
N VAL A 45 -1.48 0.31 -4.37
CA VAL A 45 -1.56 -1.02 -3.75
C VAL A 45 -1.43 -2.12 -4.78
N LYS A 46 -2.08 -1.99 -5.95
CA LYS A 46 -2.00 -2.98 -7.02
C LYS A 46 -0.56 -3.15 -7.52
N ILE A 47 0.13 -2.06 -7.82
CA ILE A 47 1.52 -2.09 -8.28
C ILE A 47 2.43 -2.75 -7.23
N ALA A 48 2.27 -2.39 -5.96
CA ALA A 48 3.05 -2.98 -4.88
C ALA A 48 2.74 -4.48 -4.70
N LEU A 49 1.47 -4.89 -4.72
CA LEU A 49 1.10 -6.30 -4.65
C LEU A 49 1.67 -7.10 -5.82
N GLU A 50 1.55 -6.60 -7.05
CA GLU A 50 2.12 -7.26 -8.24
C GLU A 50 3.64 -7.40 -8.11
N LYS A 51 4.35 -6.32 -7.74
CA LYS A 51 5.80 -6.34 -7.54
C LYS A 51 6.24 -7.38 -6.51
N TYR A 52 5.68 -7.33 -5.30
CA TYR A 52 6.17 -8.14 -4.18
C TYR A 52 5.62 -9.57 -4.19
N ASN A 53 4.43 -9.80 -4.76
CA ASN A 53 3.86 -11.15 -4.80
C ASN A 53 4.55 -12.05 -5.84
N LEU A 54 5.36 -11.50 -6.76
CA LEU A 54 6.28 -12.29 -7.59
C LEU A 54 7.26 -13.11 -6.73
N HIS A 55 7.72 -12.54 -5.62
CA HIS A 55 8.58 -13.23 -4.64
C HIS A 55 7.77 -14.19 -3.76
N TYR A 56 6.70 -13.69 -3.14
CA TYR A 56 5.98 -14.45 -2.11
C TYR A 56 5.08 -15.57 -2.66
N LYS A 57 4.54 -15.39 -3.86
CA LYS A 57 3.61 -16.32 -4.53
C LYS A 57 2.41 -16.70 -3.64
N LEU A 58 1.86 -15.73 -2.93
CA LEU A 58 0.74 -15.94 -2.02
C LEU A 58 -0.60 -15.64 -2.72
N PRO A 59 -1.55 -16.58 -2.71
CA PRO A 59 -2.88 -16.30 -3.25
C PRO A 59 -3.63 -15.34 -2.31
N TYR A 60 -4.30 -14.36 -2.90
CA TYR A 60 -5.26 -13.50 -2.21
C TYR A 60 -6.56 -13.45 -2.99
N ASN A 61 -7.65 -13.15 -2.28
CA ASN A 61 -8.98 -13.05 -2.83
C ASN A 61 -9.28 -11.60 -3.22
N GLN A 62 -9.97 -10.85 -2.37
CA GLN A 62 -10.34 -9.47 -2.68
C GLN A 62 -9.35 -8.47 -2.10
N VAL A 63 -9.06 -7.43 -2.87
CA VAL A 63 -8.31 -6.25 -2.43
C VAL A 63 -9.27 -5.05 -2.37
N ARG A 64 -9.39 -4.41 -1.21
CA ARG A 64 -10.32 -3.28 -1.03
C ARG A 64 -9.61 -2.06 -0.45
N ILE A 65 -9.89 -0.91 -1.05
CA ILE A 65 -9.53 0.38 -0.48
C ILE A 65 -10.67 0.88 0.39
N LYS A 66 -10.36 1.29 1.62
CA LYS A 66 -11.31 1.64 2.67
C LYS A 66 -10.99 3.00 3.27
N ASN A 67 -12.01 3.63 3.85
CA ASN A 67 -11.89 4.87 4.60
C ASN A 67 -11.58 4.58 6.08
N CYS A 68 -10.49 3.86 6.36
CA CYS A 68 -10.12 3.43 7.72
C CYS A 68 -9.46 4.55 8.53
N LYS A 69 -9.84 4.68 9.82
CA LYS A 69 -9.29 5.69 10.74
C LYS A 69 -8.04 5.21 11.47
N THR A 70 -8.07 3.99 12.01
CA THR A 70 -7.11 3.50 13.02
C THR A 70 -6.07 2.53 12.48
N ARG A 71 -6.28 1.97 11.29
CA ARG A 71 -5.39 0.97 10.69
C ARG A 71 -5.04 1.36 9.26
N TRP A 72 -3.79 1.07 8.89
CA TRP A 72 -3.27 1.25 7.54
C TRP A 72 -3.72 0.13 6.60
N GLY A 73 -3.83 -1.10 7.11
CA GLY A 73 -4.35 -2.24 6.39
C GLY A 73 -4.88 -3.34 7.31
N SER A 74 -5.32 -4.43 6.69
CA SER A 74 -5.63 -5.70 7.36
C SER A 74 -5.66 -6.85 6.35
N ALA A 75 -5.23 -8.03 6.75
CA ALA A 75 -5.53 -9.29 6.06
C ALA A 75 -6.50 -10.17 6.86
N SER A 76 -7.24 -11.06 6.18
CA SER A 76 -8.09 -12.06 6.84
C SER A 76 -7.73 -13.48 6.41
N LYS A 77 -8.10 -14.47 7.23
CA LYS A 77 -7.92 -15.91 6.93
C LYS A 77 -8.57 -16.37 5.63
N LYS A 78 -9.54 -15.61 5.10
CA LYS A 78 -10.18 -15.87 3.80
C LYS A 78 -9.41 -15.26 2.61
N GLY A 79 -8.20 -14.75 2.83
CA GLY A 79 -7.37 -14.16 1.79
C GLY A 79 -7.75 -12.72 1.40
N ASN A 80 -8.60 -12.03 2.17
CA ASN A 80 -9.00 -10.67 1.83
C ASN A 80 -8.01 -9.64 2.39
N LEU A 81 -7.56 -8.74 1.54
CA LEU A 81 -6.69 -7.62 1.89
C LEU A 81 -7.49 -6.31 1.87
N ASN A 82 -7.39 -5.53 2.94
CA ASN A 82 -7.96 -4.19 3.01
C ASN A 82 -6.84 -3.18 3.25
N PHE A 83 -6.92 -2.03 2.60
CA PHE A 83 -5.97 -0.93 2.76
C PHE A 83 -6.69 0.39 2.95
N SER A 84 -6.11 1.29 3.74
CA SER A 84 -6.60 2.66 3.88
C SER A 84 -6.27 3.46 2.63
N TYR A 85 -7.21 4.28 2.13
CA TYR A 85 -6.90 5.19 1.02
C TYR A 85 -5.78 6.19 1.39
N ARG A 86 -5.56 6.43 2.69
CA ARG A 86 -4.55 7.36 3.20
C ARG A 86 -3.11 6.95 2.88
N LEU A 87 -2.89 5.73 2.36
CA LEU A 87 -1.59 5.28 1.85
C LEU A 87 -1.01 6.26 0.81
N VAL A 88 -1.86 6.97 0.04
CA VAL A 88 -1.42 7.97 -0.96
C VAL A 88 -0.65 9.16 -0.37
N TYR A 89 -0.78 9.40 0.94
CA TYR A 89 -0.11 10.50 1.62
C TYR A 89 1.19 10.07 2.28
N LEU A 90 1.49 8.77 2.27
CA LEU A 90 2.72 8.24 2.84
C LEU A 90 3.85 8.35 1.80
N PRO A 91 5.10 8.53 2.25
CA PRO A 91 6.26 8.19 1.43
C PRO A 91 6.11 6.79 0.83
N ALA A 92 6.53 6.64 -0.43
CA ALA A 92 6.31 5.41 -1.20
C ALA A 92 6.80 4.15 -0.47
N HIS A 93 7.98 4.21 0.17
CA HIS A 93 8.57 3.08 0.90
C HIS A 93 7.72 2.65 2.11
N LEU A 94 7.05 3.57 2.80
CA LEU A 94 6.15 3.23 3.91
C LEU A 94 4.84 2.62 3.41
N ALA A 95 4.31 3.13 2.29
CA ALA A 95 3.11 2.56 1.67
C ALA A 95 3.38 1.13 1.16
N GLU A 96 4.53 0.90 0.51
CA GLU A 96 4.97 -0.43 0.09
C GLU A 96 5.18 -1.38 1.28
N TYR A 97 5.81 -0.91 2.36
CA TYR A 97 5.96 -1.69 3.59
C TYR A 97 4.62 -2.17 4.16
N ILE A 98 3.61 -1.29 4.20
CA ILE A 98 2.25 -1.68 4.65
C ILE A 98 1.68 -2.76 3.73
N VAL A 99 1.85 -2.65 2.41
CA VAL A 99 1.38 -3.66 1.46
C VAL A 99 2.06 -5.01 1.70
N VAL A 100 3.39 -5.04 1.85
CA VAL A 100 4.15 -6.25 2.17
C VAL A 100 3.70 -6.84 3.50
N HIS A 101 3.47 -6.00 4.52
CA HIS A 101 3.01 -6.43 5.84
C HIS A 101 1.69 -7.20 5.76
N GLU A 102 0.69 -6.63 5.09
CA GLU A 102 -0.62 -7.29 4.94
C GLU A 102 -0.55 -8.51 4.01
N LEU A 103 0.30 -8.49 2.98
CA LEU A 103 0.52 -9.65 2.11
C LEU A 103 1.13 -10.82 2.90
N CYS A 104 2.12 -10.56 3.75
CA CYS A 104 2.76 -11.58 4.60
C CYS A 104 1.76 -12.20 5.59
N HIS A 105 0.75 -11.44 6.02
CA HIS A 105 -0.29 -11.97 6.89
C HIS A 105 -1.11 -13.11 6.28
N LEU A 106 -1.13 -13.27 4.95
CA LEU A 106 -1.77 -14.40 4.28
C LEU A 106 -1.10 -15.75 4.61
N ARG A 107 0.17 -15.73 5.00
CA ARG A 107 0.91 -16.91 5.45
C ARG A 107 1.05 -16.96 6.97
N GLN A 108 1.25 -15.81 7.62
CA GLN A 108 1.54 -15.71 9.06
C GLN A 108 0.63 -14.66 9.74
N PHE A 109 -0.42 -15.11 10.44
CA PHE A 109 -1.45 -14.20 11.00
C PHE A 109 -1.09 -13.54 12.34
N ASN A 110 0.05 -13.87 12.92
CA ASN A 110 0.58 -13.25 14.14
C ASN A 110 1.89 -12.53 13.82
N HIS A 111 2.35 -11.63 14.70
CA HIS A 111 3.63 -10.95 14.56
C HIS A 111 4.79 -11.74 15.20
N SER A 112 4.80 -13.06 15.00
CA SER A 112 5.87 -13.96 15.48
C SER A 112 7.19 -13.72 14.75
N ARG A 113 8.26 -14.40 15.19
CA ARG A 113 9.54 -14.41 14.49
C ARG A 113 9.38 -14.79 13.01
N ASN A 114 8.64 -15.86 12.71
CA ASN A 114 8.38 -16.32 11.34
C ASN A 114 7.70 -15.26 10.46
N PHE A 115 6.82 -14.43 11.04
CA PHE A 115 6.22 -13.32 10.31
C PHE A 115 7.26 -12.27 9.93
N TRP A 116 8.10 -11.87 10.89
CA TRP A 116 9.12 -10.86 10.62
C TRP A 116 10.21 -11.37 9.70
N ASP A 117 10.59 -12.65 9.81
CA ASP A 117 11.50 -13.31 8.88
C ASP A 117 10.93 -13.25 7.45
N LEU A 118 9.63 -13.54 7.28
CA LEU A 118 8.95 -13.45 5.99
C LEU A 118 8.93 -12.02 5.42
N VAL A 119 8.61 -11.02 6.24
CA VAL A 119 8.66 -9.60 5.83
C VAL A 119 10.08 -9.21 5.40
N SER A 120 11.09 -9.62 6.16
CA SER A 120 12.49 -9.25 5.93
C SER A 120 13.07 -9.74 4.61
N GLN A 121 12.46 -10.77 4.01
CA GLN A 121 12.90 -11.30 2.71
C GLN A 121 12.85 -10.26 1.58
N THR A 122 11.90 -9.32 1.63
CA THR A 122 11.81 -8.23 0.64
C THR A 122 12.02 -6.85 1.23
N MET A 123 11.92 -6.73 2.56
CA MET A 123 12.08 -5.47 3.31
C MET A 123 13.06 -5.66 4.47
N PRO A 124 14.37 -5.82 4.21
CA PRO A 124 15.36 -6.10 5.26
C PRO A 124 15.44 -4.99 6.32
N ASP A 125 15.09 -3.76 5.98
CA ASP A 125 15.05 -2.58 6.84
C ASP A 125 13.70 -2.38 7.57
N TYR A 126 12.82 -3.39 7.60
CA TYR A 126 11.45 -3.29 8.15
C TYR A 126 11.37 -2.71 9.57
N LYS A 127 12.40 -2.90 10.39
CA LYS A 127 12.45 -2.36 11.76
C LYS A 127 12.44 -0.84 11.75
N GLU A 128 13.18 -0.22 10.83
CA GLU A 128 13.23 1.24 10.67
C GLU A 128 11.93 1.75 10.02
N LEU A 129 11.42 1.05 9.00
CA LEU A 129 10.11 1.36 8.40
C LEU A 129 8.99 1.38 9.45
N ARG A 130 8.98 0.39 10.35
CA ARG A 130 8.03 0.32 11.47
C ARG A 130 8.23 1.47 12.46
N LYS A 131 9.47 1.85 12.75
CA LYS A 131 9.77 3.00 13.63
C LYS A 131 9.29 4.32 13.02
N GLN A 132 9.48 4.51 11.72
CA GLN A 132 8.97 5.67 10.99
C GLN A 132 7.43 5.70 11.03
N LEU A 133 6.78 4.56 10.76
CA LEU A 133 5.32 4.48 10.74
C LEU A 133 4.68 4.78 12.11
N LYS A 134 5.34 4.46 13.22
CA LYS A 134 4.87 4.79 14.58
C LYS A 134 4.86 6.28 14.89
N LYS A 135 5.58 7.10 14.13
CA LYS A 135 5.66 8.56 14.31
C LYS A 135 4.59 9.32 13.52
N ILE A 136 3.69 8.59 12.84
CA ILE A 136 2.65 9.11 11.94
C ILE A 136 1.28 8.90 12.59
#